data_AF-A0A1F6XHL5-F1
#
_entry.id   AF-A0A1F6XHL5-F1
#
_cell.length_a   1.000
_cell.length_b   1.000
_cell.length_c   1.000
_cell.angle_alpha   90.00
_cell.angle_beta   90.00
_cell.angle_gamma   90.00
#
_symmetry.space_group_name_H-M   'P 1'
#
loop_
_entity.id
_entity.type
_entity.pdbx_description
1 polymer ?
#
loop_
_entity_poly.entity_id
_entity_poly.type
_entity_poly.pdbx_seq_one_letter_code
_entity_poly.pdbx_strand_id
1 'polypeptide(L)'
;MVTPELIQYIKAEFAKGRTREEVHNDLVKNGGWSEVDLNEGFRSVIPMQSIMQSPVTMQSSSYSKSPAWFPKIILIVIILGGIFWAGWFLRAPLMKLFNPEVNKTDNTASVLNNPVIANTAIVKDCGIGTTPDLKNPLTYQNDAVLACLGNSALRCENAKANLNDALFPTNFQIIKNEDGQSCNFKLSYKPDSTLVDATGQKLAGQYISCPISIVKVLDETKSTPSFSAPSTENLGKYASQIYFYGTLGLFMETNVNKSQIQSLGCSGPYIDTVIASYNNR
;
A
#
# COMPACT_ATOMS: atom_id res chain seq x y z
N MET A 1 -6.69 -32.31 -14.44
CA MET A 1 -5.41 -32.40 -13.71
C MET A 1 -4.38 -31.54 -14.43
N VAL A 2 -3.58 -30.74 -13.72
CA VAL A 2 -2.51 -29.93 -14.34
C VAL A 2 -1.34 -30.80 -14.75
N THR A 3 -0.90 -30.68 -16.00
CA THR A 3 0.25 -31.43 -16.53
C THR A 3 1.43 -30.50 -16.85
N PRO A 4 2.68 -31.00 -16.81
CA PRO A 4 3.88 -30.20 -17.16
C PRO A 4 3.83 -29.61 -18.57
N GLU A 5 3.17 -30.30 -19.52
CA GLU A 5 3.02 -29.86 -20.91
C GLU A 5 2.12 -28.62 -21.00
N LEU A 6 1.04 -28.58 -20.22
CA LEU A 6 0.16 -27.40 -20.14
C LEU A 6 0.91 -26.18 -19.61
N ILE A 7 1.72 -26.37 -18.57
CA ILE A 7 2.54 -25.32 -17.96
C ILE A 7 3.57 -24.78 -18.97
N GLN A 8 4.27 -25.67 -19.68
CA GLN A 8 5.24 -25.27 -20.71
C GLN A 8 4.56 -24.53 -21.87
N TYR A 9 3.38 -24.99 -22.30
CA TYR A 9 2.61 -24.33 -23.34
C TYR A 9 2.21 -22.91 -22.93
N ILE A 10 1.64 -22.74 -21.74
CA ILE A 10 1.25 -21.41 -21.22
C ILE A 10 2.46 -20.48 -21.14
N LYS A 11 3.63 -20.97 -20.68
CA LYS A 11 4.89 -20.21 -20.67
C LYS A 11 5.32 -19.78 -22.08
N ALA A 12 5.25 -20.68 -23.04
CA ALA A 12 5.64 -20.40 -24.42
C ALA A 12 4.71 -19.37 -25.09
N GLU A 13 3.40 -19.43 -24.82
CA GLU A 13 2.45 -18.45 -25.35
C GLU A 13 2.62 -17.06 -24.72
N PHE A 14 2.96 -16.97 -23.42
CA PHE A 14 3.33 -15.70 -22.80
C PHE A 14 4.65 -15.14 -23.34
N ALA A 15 5.63 -15.98 -23.64
CA ALA A 15 6.87 -15.54 -24.30
C ALA A 15 6.62 -14.96 -25.71
N LYS A 16 5.51 -15.34 -26.36
CA LYS A 16 5.05 -14.77 -27.64
C LYS A 16 4.26 -13.46 -27.47
N GLY A 17 4.03 -13.00 -26.23
CA GLY A 17 3.31 -11.77 -25.94
C GLY A 17 1.78 -11.89 -25.96
N ARG A 18 1.23 -13.11 -25.95
CA ARG A 18 -0.22 -13.32 -25.89
C ARG A 18 -0.77 -13.04 -24.49
N THR A 19 -2.02 -12.59 -24.42
CA THR A 19 -2.67 -12.29 -23.13
C THR A 19 -3.21 -13.55 -22.45
N ARG A 20 -3.44 -13.50 -21.13
CA ARG A 20 -4.01 -14.62 -20.38
C ARG A 20 -5.36 -15.03 -20.97
N GLU A 21 -6.18 -14.06 -21.33
CA GLU A 21 -7.52 -14.23 -21.87
C GLU A 21 -7.48 -14.93 -23.24
N GLU A 22 -6.53 -14.57 -24.10
CA GLU A 22 -6.34 -15.23 -25.39
C GLU A 22 -5.92 -16.69 -25.24
N VAL A 23 -4.93 -16.95 -24.37
CA VAL A 23 -4.43 -18.32 -24.12
C VAL A 23 -5.50 -19.17 -23.43
N HIS A 24 -6.26 -18.58 -22.50
CA HIS A 24 -7.36 -19.24 -21.81
C HIS A 24 -8.48 -19.63 -22.79
N ASN A 25 -8.94 -18.68 -23.61
CA ASN A 25 -9.99 -18.94 -24.60
C ASN A 25 -9.57 -20.01 -25.62
N ASP A 26 -8.31 -20.01 -26.06
CA ASP A 26 -7.80 -21.04 -26.97
C ASP A 26 -7.75 -22.43 -26.31
N LEU A 27 -7.33 -22.51 -25.05
CA LEU A 27 -7.22 -23.79 -24.34
C LEU A 27 -8.58 -24.37 -23.95
N VAL A 28 -9.58 -23.53 -23.66
CA VAL A 28 -10.97 -23.96 -23.45
C VAL A 28 -11.59 -24.42 -24.77
N LYS A 29 -11.46 -23.61 -25.83
CA LYS A 29 -12.16 -23.85 -27.10
C LYS A 29 -11.54 -24.96 -27.95
N ASN A 30 -10.21 -25.02 -28.00
CA ASN A 30 -9.48 -25.94 -28.87
C ASN A 30 -8.71 -27.03 -28.10
N GLY A 31 -8.41 -26.80 -26.83
CA GLY A 31 -7.63 -27.72 -25.99
C GLY A 31 -8.45 -28.67 -25.12
N GLY A 32 -9.76 -28.42 -24.96
CA GLY A 32 -10.64 -29.26 -24.14
C GLY A 32 -10.30 -29.27 -22.64
N TRP A 33 -9.54 -28.27 -22.17
CA TRP A 33 -9.13 -28.16 -20.78
C TRP A 33 -10.26 -27.63 -19.90
N SER A 34 -10.34 -28.14 -18.67
CA SER A 34 -11.31 -27.65 -17.69
C SER A 34 -10.88 -26.30 -17.11
N GLU A 35 -11.85 -25.46 -16.76
CA GLU A 35 -11.61 -24.16 -16.11
C GLU A 35 -10.77 -24.27 -14.83
N VAL A 36 -10.96 -25.37 -14.09
CA VAL A 36 -10.22 -25.65 -12.84
C VAL A 36 -8.74 -25.89 -13.14
N ASP A 37 -8.45 -26.70 -14.15
CA ASP A 37 -7.07 -27.03 -14.55
C ASP A 37 -6.35 -25.83 -15.16
N LEU A 38 -7.05 -25.00 -15.92
CA LEU A 38 -6.48 -23.78 -16.47
C LEU A 38 -6.17 -22.78 -15.37
N ASN A 39 -7.07 -22.61 -14.39
CA ASN A 39 -6.82 -21.70 -13.28
C ASN A 39 -5.60 -22.14 -12.47
N GLU A 40 -5.45 -23.44 -12.19
CA GLU A 40 -4.28 -24.00 -11.51
C GLU A 40 -3.00 -23.90 -12.37
N GLY A 41 -3.10 -24.17 -13.68
CA GLY A 41 -2.01 -24.03 -14.65
C GLY A 41 -1.50 -22.59 -14.77
N PHE A 42 -2.39 -21.61 -14.93
CA PHE A 42 -2.02 -20.19 -14.98
C PHE A 42 -1.43 -19.70 -13.66
N ARG A 43 -1.90 -20.21 -12.51
CA ARG A 43 -1.32 -19.92 -11.19
C ARG A 43 0.11 -20.44 -11.05
N SER A 44 0.43 -21.58 -11.66
CA SER A 44 1.78 -22.14 -11.65
C SER A 44 2.78 -21.39 -12.54
N VAL A 45 2.30 -20.63 -13.52
CA VAL A 45 3.12 -19.88 -14.47
C VAL A 45 3.30 -18.41 -14.09
N ILE A 46 2.32 -17.80 -13.41
CA ILE A 46 2.31 -16.36 -13.14
C ILE A 46 2.36 -16.06 -11.64
N PRO A 47 3.54 -15.83 -11.04
CA PRO A 47 3.65 -14.91 -9.93
C PRO A 47 3.77 -13.49 -10.51
N MET A 48 2.67 -12.73 -10.53
CA MET A 48 2.66 -11.25 -10.68
C MET A 48 3.09 -10.59 -12.03
N GLN A 49 2.88 -11.17 -13.21
CA GLN A 49 3.18 -10.49 -14.49
C GLN A 49 2.04 -9.65 -15.11
N SER A 50 0.81 -9.67 -14.58
CA SER A 50 -0.34 -9.05 -15.25
C SER A 50 -0.53 -7.52 -15.07
N ILE A 51 0.39 -6.77 -14.46
CA ILE A 51 0.19 -5.31 -14.23
C ILE A 51 1.35 -4.43 -14.76
N MET A 52 2.45 -5.00 -15.23
CA MET A 52 3.58 -4.20 -15.73
C MET A 52 4.09 -4.68 -17.08
N GLN A 53 3.35 -4.36 -18.16
CA GLN A 53 3.97 -4.27 -19.48
C GLN A 53 3.34 -3.13 -20.29
N SER A 54 4.00 -1.98 -20.25
CA SER A 54 4.20 -1.18 -21.46
C SER A 54 5.68 -0.76 -21.46
N PRO A 55 6.45 -1.12 -22.51
CA PRO A 55 7.83 -0.66 -22.63
C PRO A 55 7.80 0.84 -22.91
N VAL A 56 8.35 1.64 -21.99
CA VAL A 56 8.58 3.06 -22.22
C VAL A 56 9.76 3.17 -23.20
N THR A 57 9.44 3.31 -24.47
CA THR A 57 10.37 3.83 -25.47
C THR A 57 10.73 5.25 -25.04
N MET A 58 11.95 5.46 -24.54
CA MET A 58 12.50 6.80 -24.32
C MET A 58 12.62 7.51 -25.68
N GLN A 59 11.64 8.36 -25.99
CA GLN A 59 11.75 9.29 -27.10
C GLN A 59 12.29 10.61 -26.55
N SER A 60 13.57 10.87 -26.81
CA SER A 60 14.22 12.15 -26.55
C SER A 60 13.48 13.23 -27.35
N SER A 61 12.72 14.09 -26.67
CA SER A 61 12.09 15.24 -27.29
C SER A 61 13.12 16.35 -27.51
N SER A 62 13.25 16.72 -28.77
CA SER A 62 14.03 17.85 -29.25
C SER A 62 13.60 19.16 -28.56
N TYR A 63 14.60 19.93 -28.18
CA TYR A 63 14.53 21.28 -27.62
C TYR A 63 13.76 22.23 -28.56
N SER A 64 12.53 22.60 -28.20
CA SER A 64 11.74 23.62 -28.87
C SER A 64 11.96 24.98 -28.17
N LYS A 65 12.51 25.95 -28.91
CA LYS A 65 12.67 27.34 -28.49
C LYS A 65 11.29 27.97 -28.29
N SER A 66 10.98 28.42 -27.07
CA SER A 66 9.84 29.29 -26.78
C SER A 66 10.29 30.76 -26.60
N PRO A 67 9.40 31.73 -26.85
CA PRO A 67 9.75 33.13 -27.06
C PRO A 67 9.85 33.93 -25.75
N ALA A 68 10.64 35.00 -25.82
CA ALA A 68 10.98 35.91 -24.73
C ALA A 68 9.77 36.71 -24.22
N TRP A 69 9.21 36.33 -23.06
CA TRP A 69 8.24 37.17 -22.32
C TRP A 69 8.19 36.88 -20.80
N PHE A 70 9.32 36.78 -20.09
CA PHE A 70 9.29 36.58 -18.62
C PHE A 70 10.35 37.33 -17.77
N PRO A 71 10.55 38.67 -17.87
CA PRO A 71 11.38 39.38 -16.88
C PRO A 71 10.61 40.09 -15.75
N LYS A 72 9.26 40.03 -15.67
CA LYS A 72 8.50 40.80 -14.65
C LYS A 72 8.01 40.03 -13.41
N ILE A 73 7.97 38.70 -13.43
CA ILE A 73 7.45 37.89 -12.31
C ILE A 73 8.53 37.57 -11.26
N ILE A 74 9.80 37.47 -11.67
CA ILE A 74 10.92 37.13 -10.78
C ILE A 74 11.16 38.23 -9.72
N LEU A 75 10.88 39.50 -10.03
CA LEU A 75 11.10 40.61 -9.08
C LEU A 75 10.12 40.57 -7.89
N ILE A 76 8.88 40.11 -8.10
CA ILE A 76 7.83 40.08 -7.06
C ILE A 76 8.09 38.95 -6.05
N VAL A 77 8.61 37.80 -6.52
CA VAL A 77 8.94 36.66 -5.66
C VAL A 77 10.11 36.98 -4.72
N ILE A 78 11.08 37.78 -5.17
CA ILE A 78 12.22 38.18 -4.33
C ILE A 78 11.80 39.14 -3.21
N ILE A 79 10.89 40.08 -3.49
CA ILE A 79 10.40 41.04 -2.48
C ILE A 79 9.55 40.32 -1.42
N LEU A 80 8.65 39.42 -1.84
CA LEU A 80 7.81 38.66 -0.90
C LEU A 80 8.62 37.63 -0.09
N GLY A 81 9.63 37.00 -0.69
CA GLY A 81 10.55 36.10 0.01
C GLY A 81 11.41 36.81 1.07
N GLY A 82 11.88 38.03 0.79
CA GLY A 82 12.66 38.83 1.74
C GLY A 82 11.89 39.26 2.99
N ILE A 83 10.62 39.62 2.83
CA ILE A 83 9.74 40.02 3.96
C ILE A 83 9.42 38.81 4.85
N PHE A 84 9.21 37.62 4.25
CA PHE A 84 8.95 36.40 5.00
C PHE A 84 10.17 35.91 5.80
N TRP A 85 11.38 36.09 5.25
CA TRP A 85 12.62 35.71 5.94
C TRP A 85 12.96 36.65 7.11
N ALA A 86 12.71 37.96 6.96
CA ALA A 86 12.90 38.94 8.04
C ALA A 86 11.93 38.73 9.23
N GLY A 87 10.69 38.30 8.95
CA GLY A 87 9.69 38.00 10.00
C GLY A 87 10.03 36.77 10.84
N TRP A 88 10.69 35.77 10.26
CA TRP A 88 11.05 34.54 10.98
C TRP A 88 12.19 34.76 12.00
N PHE A 89 13.13 35.67 11.70
CA PHE A 89 14.27 35.96 12.57
C PHE A 89 13.93 36.82 13.80
N LEU A 90 12.83 37.60 13.75
CA LEU A 90 12.33 38.39 14.89
C LEU A 90 11.50 37.57 15.91
N ARG A 91 11.24 36.28 15.65
CA ARG A 91 10.41 35.43 16.53
C ARG A 91 11.18 34.76 17.68
N ALA A 92 12.51 34.74 17.60
CA ALA A 92 13.36 34.02 18.56
C ALA A 92 13.50 34.62 19.99
N PRO A 93 13.37 35.95 20.24
CA PRO A 93 13.55 36.46 21.60
C PRO A 93 12.26 36.47 22.44
N LEU A 94 11.09 36.12 21.89
CA LEU A 94 9.79 36.28 22.58
C LEU A 94 9.29 35.03 23.34
N MET A 95 9.88 33.85 23.13
CA MET A 95 9.52 32.63 23.89
C MET A 95 10.38 32.38 25.15
N LYS A 96 11.26 33.32 25.51
CA LYS A 96 12.03 33.25 26.78
C LYS A 96 11.36 33.92 27.98
N LEU A 97 10.11 34.40 27.83
CA LEU A 97 9.35 35.10 28.88
C LEU A 97 8.30 34.23 29.61
N PHE A 98 8.16 32.95 29.24
CA PHE A 98 7.14 32.05 29.82
C PHE A 98 7.71 30.74 30.37
N ASN A 99 8.93 30.76 30.91
CA ASN A 99 9.44 29.67 31.75
C ASN A 99 9.31 30.07 33.23
N PRO A 100 8.28 29.62 33.97
CA PRO A 100 8.36 29.62 35.42
C PRO A 100 9.32 28.50 35.85
N GLU A 101 10.48 28.91 36.38
CA GLU A 101 11.30 28.09 37.26
C GLU A 101 10.45 27.60 38.44
N VAL A 102 10.33 26.28 38.60
CA VAL A 102 9.94 25.67 39.88
C VAL A 102 11.11 24.83 40.36
N ASN A 103 11.72 25.30 41.44
CA ASN A 103 12.82 24.68 42.16
C ASN A 103 12.40 23.39 42.89
N LYS A 104 13.11 22.31 42.55
CA LYS A 104 13.83 21.35 43.41
C LYS A 104 13.47 21.23 44.90
N THR A 105 13.23 19.99 45.35
CA THR A 105 13.69 19.25 46.57
C THR A 105 12.65 18.15 46.89
N ASP A 106 12.90 17.00 47.48
CA ASP A 106 14.08 16.15 47.76
C ASP A 106 13.53 14.73 48.04
N ASN A 107 14.40 13.74 47.86
CA ASN A 107 14.30 12.30 48.14
C ASN A 107 13.33 11.81 49.24
N THR A 108 12.58 10.72 48.97
CA THR A 108 12.44 9.58 49.90
C THR A 108 11.98 8.30 49.19
N ALA A 109 12.41 7.15 49.74
CA ALA A 109 12.45 5.83 49.14
C ALA A 109 11.14 5.01 49.22
N SER A 110 11.17 3.90 48.45
CA SER A 110 10.57 2.58 48.70
C SER A 110 9.07 2.33 48.48
N VAL A 111 8.82 1.41 47.52
CA VAL A 111 7.87 0.27 47.57
C VAL A 111 6.38 0.60 47.43
N LEU A 112 5.79 0.27 46.27
CA LEU A 112 4.92 -0.91 46.11
C LEU A 112 4.51 -1.06 44.64
N ASN A 113 4.66 -2.28 44.12
CA ASN A 113 4.17 -2.68 42.80
C ASN A 113 2.64 -2.53 42.75
N ASN A 114 2.15 -1.58 41.97
CA ASN A 114 0.84 -1.70 41.36
C ASN A 114 1.06 -2.12 39.91
N PRO A 115 0.50 -3.23 39.42
CA PRO A 115 0.44 -3.46 38.00
C PRO A 115 -0.42 -2.33 37.43
N VAL A 116 0.23 -1.42 36.72
CA VAL A 116 -0.44 -0.56 35.75
C VAL A 116 -1.18 -1.54 34.85
N ILE A 117 -2.50 -1.60 35.02
CA ILE A 117 -3.39 -2.30 34.13
C ILE A 117 -3.20 -1.59 32.79
N ALA A 118 -2.33 -2.16 31.96
CA ALA A 118 -2.13 -1.71 30.60
C ALA A 118 -3.49 -1.75 29.94
N ASN A 119 -4.04 -0.56 29.68
CA ASN A 119 -5.33 -0.35 29.09
C ASN A 119 -5.30 -1.09 27.75
N THR A 120 -5.83 -2.32 27.74
CA THR A 120 -5.71 -3.22 26.59
C THR A 120 -6.63 -2.60 25.54
N ALA A 121 -6.04 -1.88 24.60
CA ALA A 121 -6.80 -1.14 23.60
C ALA A 121 -7.76 -2.14 22.93
N ILE A 122 -9.07 -1.90 23.09
CA ILE A 122 -10.09 -2.81 22.59
C ILE A 122 -9.96 -2.85 21.07
N VAL A 123 -9.49 -3.98 20.53
CA VAL A 123 -9.39 -4.20 19.09
C VAL A 123 -10.74 -4.69 18.59
N LYS A 124 -11.39 -3.89 17.75
CA LYS A 124 -12.66 -4.26 17.12
C LYS A 124 -12.45 -5.41 16.13
N ASP A 125 -13.17 -6.51 16.29
CA ASP A 125 -13.16 -7.60 15.32
C ASP A 125 -14.24 -7.36 14.26
N CYS A 126 -13.82 -7.12 13.03
CA CYS A 126 -14.70 -6.94 11.88
C CYS A 126 -15.08 -8.28 11.22
N GLY A 127 -14.52 -9.40 11.67
CA GLY A 127 -14.87 -10.74 11.22
C GLY A 127 -14.01 -11.28 10.07
N ILE A 128 -14.59 -12.23 9.34
CA ILE A 128 -13.95 -12.95 8.23
C ILE A 128 -14.68 -12.57 6.95
N GLY A 129 -13.95 -12.10 5.96
CA GLY A 129 -14.47 -11.71 4.65
C GLY A 129 -13.69 -12.37 3.52
N THR A 130 -13.96 -11.93 2.29
CA THR A 130 -13.20 -12.27 1.09
C THR A 130 -12.40 -11.07 0.64
N THR A 131 -11.26 -11.30 0.00
CA THR A 131 -10.48 -10.22 -0.59
C THR A 131 -11.30 -9.46 -1.65
N PRO A 132 -11.23 -8.12 -1.67
CA PRO A 132 -11.88 -7.34 -2.70
C PRO A 132 -11.24 -7.59 -4.08
N ASP A 133 -12.06 -7.63 -5.12
CA ASP A 133 -11.60 -7.64 -6.52
C ASP A 133 -11.69 -6.22 -7.08
N LEU A 134 -10.54 -5.67 -7.49
CA LEU A 134 -10.44 -4.32 -8.02
C LEU A 134 -11.34 -4.11 -9.24
N LYS A 135 -11.52 -5.15 -10.07
CA LYS A 135 -12.32 -5.11 -11.30
C LYS A 135 -13.81 -5.33 -11.05
N ASN A 136 -14.19 -5.78 -9.86
CA ASN A 136 -15.58 -6.04 -9.50
C ASN A 136 -16.00 -5.27 -8.24
N PRO A 137 -16.55 -4.05 -8.40
CA PRO A 137 -16.95 -3.22 -7.27
C PRO A 137 -17.97 -3.83 -6.31
N LEU A 138 -18.77 -4.79 -6.78
CA LEU A 138 -19.76 -5.48 -5.95
C LEU A 138 -19.12 -6.29 -4.83
N THR A 139 -17.85 -6.70 -4.98
CA THR A 139 -17.10 -7.44 -3.96
C THR A 139 -16.71 -6.61 -2.75
N TYR A 140 -16.80 -5.28 -2.83
CA TYR A 140 -16.38 -4.40 -1.73
C TYR A 140 -17.33 -3.27 -1.37
N GLN A 141 -18.22 -2.85 -2.27
CA GLN A 141 -19.12 -1.71 -1.99
C GLN A 141 -20.19 -2.02 -0.94
N ASN A 142 -20.61 -3.28 -0.83
CA ASN A 142 -21.68 -3.73 0.08
C ASN A 142 -21.18 -4.77 1.11
N ASP A 143 -19.86 -4.91 1.25
CA ASP A 143 -19.27 -5.88 2.16
C ASP A 143 -19.21 -5.31 3.59
N ALA A 144 -19.84 -6.01 4.54
CA ALA A 144 -19.93 -5.55 5.93
C ALA A 144 -18.58 -5.56 6.67
N VAL A 145 -17.68 -6.48 6.32
CA VAL A 145 -16.35 -6.61 6.93
C VAL A 145 -15.47 -5.44 6.51
N LEU A 146 -15.44 -5.13 5.20
CA LEU A 146 -14.75 -3.98 4.64
C LEU A 146 -15.38 -2.67 5.10
N ALA A 147 -16.71 -2.57 5.19
CA ALA A 147 -17.36 -1.39 5.75
C ALA A 147 -16.96 -1.14 7.22
N CYS A 148 -16.85 -2.21 8.02
CA CYS A 148 -16.36 -2.14 9.40
C CYS A 148 -14.91 -1.64 9.47
N LEU A 149 -14.02 -2.17 8.62
CA LEU A 149 -12.63 -1.73 8.53
C LEU A 149 -12.52 -0.28 8.06
N GLY A 150 -13.30 0.11 7.05
CA GLY A 150 -13.30 1.46 6.49
C GLY A 150 -13.80 2.49 7.50
N ASN A 151 -14.84 2.16 8.27
CA ASN A 151 -15.27 2.99 9.38
C ASN A 151 -14.18 3.18 10.43
N SER A 152 -13.47 2.09 10.76
CA SER A 152 -12.40 2.11 11.76
C SER A 152 -11.19 2.88 11.27
N ALA A 153 -10.85 2.79 9.98
CA ALA A 153 -9.83 3.59 9.34
C ALA A 153 -10.17 5.09 9.38
N LEU A 154 -11.41 5.45 9.05
CA LEU A 154 -11.88 6.84 9.04
C LEU A 154 -11.87 7.46 10.46
N ARG A 155 -12.24 6.67 11.47
CA ARG A 155 -12.30 7.11 12.88
C ARG A 155 -11.00 6.89 13.64
N CYS A 156 -10.00 6.29 13.00
CA CYS A 156 -8.73 5.97 13.62
C CYS A 156 -8.89 5.08 14.87
N GLU A 157 -9.65 4.00 14.73
CA GLU A 157 -9.96 3.02 15.78
C GLU A 157 -9.26 1.69 15.49
N ASN A 158 -8.78 1.01 16.53
CA ASN A 158 -8.16 -0.30 16.38
C ASN A 158 -9.18 -1.32 15.87
N ALA A 159 -8.90 -1.94 14.73
CA ALA A 159 -9.76 -2.96 14.14
C ALA A 159 -8.94 -4.04 13.43
N LYS A 160 -9.53 -5.23 13.29
CA LYS A 160 -8.94 -6.35 12.55
C LYS A 160 -10.00 -7.09 11.76
N ALA A 161 -9.61 -7.65 10.62
CA ALA A 161 -10.38 -8.63 9.87
C ALA A 161 -9.45 -9.64 9.21
N ASN A 162 -10.02 -10.79 8.84
CA ASN A 162 -9.36 -11.80 8.04
C ASN A 162 -10.05 -11.88 6.67
N LEU A 163 -9.41 -11.33 5.65
CA LEU A 163 -9.82 -11.42 4.26
C LEU A 163 -9.22 -12.69 3.67
N ASN A 164 -10.05 -13.67 3.36
CA ASN A 164 -9.58 -14.91 2.78
C ASN A 164 -9.07 -14.66 1.36
N ASP A 165 -7.77 -14.87 1.18
CA ASP A 165 -7.07 -14.84 -0.11
C ASP A 165 -6.13 -16.04 -0.25
N ALA A 166 -5.87 -16.43 -1.50
CA ALA A 166 -4.92 -17.48 -1.81
C ALA A 166 -3.51 -16.96 -2.10
N LEU A 167 -3.34 -15.66 -2.39
CA LEU A 167 -2.12 -15.07 -2.91
C LEU A 167 -1.65 -13.83 -2.13
N PHE A 168 -2.59 -13.10 -1.52
CA PHE A 168 -2.33 -11.83 -0.88
C PHE A 168 -2.42 -11.90 0.66
N PRO A 169 -1.93 -10.87 1.37
CA PRO A 169 -2.01 -10.82 2.82
C PRO A 169 -3.46 -10.90 3.31
N THR A 170 -3.76 -11.88 4.15
CA THR A 170 -5.14 -12.16 4.57
C THR A 170 -5.56 -11.35 5.80
N ASN A 171 -4.63 -10.97 6.66
CA ASN A 171 -4.95 -10.25 7.89
C ASN A 171 -4.84 -8.75 7.64
N PHE A 172 -5.97 -8.04 7.70
CA PHE A 172 -6.06 -6.60 7.55
C PHE A 172 -6.40 -5.97 8.90
N GLN A 173 -5.50 -5.11 9.41
CA GLN A 173 -5.65 -4.40 10.66
C GLN A 173 -5.57 -2.89 10.47
N ILE A 174 -6.34 -2.16 11.27
CA ILE A 174 -6.20 -0.74 11.51
C ILE A 174 -5.63 -0.60 12.92
N ILE A 175 -4.51 0.11 13.04
CA ILE A 175 -3.75 0.27 14.27
C ILE A 175 -3.65 1.76 14.56
N LYS A 176 -4.24 2.19 15.66
CA LYS A 176 -4.11 3.54 16.21
C LYS A 176 -2.72 3.70 16.80
N ASN A 177 -2.02 4.75 16.40
CA ASN A 177 -0.70 5.07 16.93
C ASN A 177 -0.80 5.67 18.35
N GLU A 178 0.31 5.69 19.08
CA GLU A 178 0.39 6.19 20.45
C GLU A 178 0.05 7.70 20.57
N ASP A 179 0.21 8.45 19.48
CA ASP A 179 -0.19 9.86 19.38
C ASP A 179 -1.70 10.08 19.51
N GLY A 180 -2.49 9.02 19.36
CA GLY A 180 -3.94 9.03 19.45
C GLY A 180 -4.65 9.71 18.28
N GLN A 181 -3.92 10.25 17.29
CA GLN A 181 -4.42 11.05 16.17
C GLN A 181 -4.15 10.41 14.82
N SER A 182 -3.11 9.60 14.70
CA SER A 182 -2.76 8.91 13.47
C SER A 182 -2.97 7.40 13.59
N CYS A 183 -3.14 6.76 12.44
CA CYS A 183 -3.40 5.35 12.34
C CYS A 183 -2.65 4.79 11.15
N ASN A 184 -2.19 3.57 11.34
CA ASN A 184 -1.58 2.77 10.32
C ASN A 184 -2.55 1.68 9.90
N PHE A 185 -2.55 1.34 8.63
CA PHE A 185 -3.04 0.04 8.21
C PHE A 185 -1.89 -0.97 8.30
N LYS A 186 -2.23 -2.23 8.54
CA LYS A 186 -1.29 -3.35 8.51
C LYS A 186 -1.90 -4.50 7.73
N LEU A 187 -1.19 -4.97 6.73
CA LEU A 187 -1.53 -6.15 5.94
C LEU A 187 -0.50 -7.24 6.25
N SER A 188 -0.96 -8.45 6.55
CA SER A 188 -0.06 -9.55 6.91
C SER A 188 -0.57 -10.91 6.44
N TYR A 189 0.37 -11.80 6.14
CA TYR A 189 0.05 -13.21 5.89
C TYR A 189 -0.17 -13.94 7.21
N LYS A 190 -0.96 -15.02 7.16
CA LYS A 190 -1.14 -15.89 8.33
C LYS A 190 0.20 -16.54 8.74
N PRO A 191 0.39 -16.84 10.02
CA PRO A 191 1.60 -17.53 10.50
C PRO A 191 1.81 -18.92 9.87
N ASP A 192 0.74 -19.55 9.40
CA ASP A 192 0.71 -20.87 8.75
C ASP A 192 0.65 -20.79 7.22
N SER A 193 0.87 -19.60 6.63
CA SER A 193 0.88 -19.45 5.17
C SER A 193 1.97 -20.31 4.53
N THR A 194 1.58 -21.09 3.52
CA THR A 194 2.49 -21.93 2.72
C THR A 194 3.08 -21.19 1.51
N LEU A 195 2.68 -19.92 1.33
CA LEU A 195 3.11 -19.13 0.17
C LEU A 195 4.59 -18.79 0.26
N VAL A 196 5.23 -18.79 -0.90
CA VAL A 196 6.61 -18.38 -1.10
C VAL A 196 6.67 -17.28 -2.16
N ASP A 197 7.66 -16.41 -2.03
CA ASP A 197 7.94 -15.37 -3.01
C ASP A 197 8.71 -15.92 -4.22
N ALA A 198 9.10 -15.04 -5.16
CA ALA A 198 9.85 -15.44 -6.35
C ALA A 198 11.30 -15.88 -6.05
N THR A 199 11.78 -15.67 -4.83
CA THR A 199 13.09 -16.12 -4.34
C THR A 199 13.03 -17.40 -3.51
N GLY A 200 11.82 -17.93 -3.28
CA GLY A 200 11.58 -19.11 -2.44
C GLY A 200 11.45 -18.79 -0.94
N GLN A 201 11.44 -17.52 -0.55
CA GLN A 201 11.25 -17.09 0.84
C GLN A 201 9.79 -17.26 1.25
N LYS A 202 9.55 -17.87 2.42
CA LYS A 202 8.19 -18.02 2.98
C LYS A 202 7.59 -16.66 3.33
N LEU A 203 6.32 -16.48 2.97
CA LEU A 203 5.53 -15.29 3.30
C LEU A 203 4.86 -15.37 4.67
N ALA A 204 4.89 -16.54 5.33
CA ALA A 204 4.36 -16.74 6.67
C ALA A 204 4.81 -15.65 7.67
N GLY A 205 3.84 -14.98 8.29
CA GLY A 205 4.09 -13.92 9.28
C GLY A 205 4.68 -12.62 8.71
N GLN A 206 4.92 -12.53 7.40
CA GLN A 206 5.33 -11.29 6.79
C GLN A 206 4.20 -10.27 6.82
N TYR A 207 4.58 -9.00 6.95
CA TYR A 207 3.63 -7.90 7.01
C TYR A 207 4.22 -6.62 6.41
N ILE A 208 3.31 -5.72 6.06
CA ILE A 208 3.57 -4.32 5.80
C ILE A 208 2.63 -3.48 6.65
N SER A 209 3.15 -2.39 7.22
CA SER A 209 2.38 -1.39 7.94
C SER A 209 2.73 -0.01 7.46
N CYS A 210 1.73 0.81 7.18
CA CYS A 210 1.87 2.12 6.59
C CYS A 210 0.83 3.08 7.17
N PRO A 211 1.12 4.39 7.22
CA PRO A 211 0.11 5.40 7.59
C PRO A 211 -1.10 5.37 6.65
N ILE A 212 -2.29 5.57 7.19
CA ILE A 212 -3.50 5.67 6.37
C ILE A 212 -3.49 6.96 5.51
N SER A 213 -2.80 8.00 5.98
CA SER A 213 -2.71 9.30 5.31
C SER A 213 -2.01 9.25 3.95
N ILE A 214 -1.21 8.22 3.66
CA ILE A 214 -0.52 8.08 2.37
C ILE A 214 -1.33 7.32 1.33
N VAL A 215 -2.49 6.76 1.69
CA VAL A 215 -3.28 5.89 0.80
C VAL A 215 -3.75 6.67 -0.41
N LYS A 216 -3.52 6.09 -1.59
CA LYS A 216 -3.96 6.63 -2.89
C LYS A 216 -4.64 5.55 -3.71
N VAL A 217 -5.53 5.98 -4.61
CA VAL A 217 -6.25 5.09 -5.51
C VAL A 217 -5.54 5.05 -6.84
N LEU A 218 -5.19 3.84 -7.27
CA LEU A 218 -4.67 3.57 -8.61
C LEU A 218 -5.80 3.69 -9.64
N ASP A 219 -5.58 4.54 -10.65
CA ASP A 219 -6.44 4.66 -11.82
C ASP A 219 -5.87 3.81 -12.97
N GLU A 220 -6.44 2.61 -13.15
CA GLU A 220 -6.04 1.66 -14.20
C GLU A 220 -6.54 2.05 -15.60
N THR A 221 -7.35 3.10 -15.74
CA THR A 221 -7.88 3.52 -17.05
C THR A 221 -6.85 4.27 -17.90
N LYS A 222 -5.75 4.68 -17.29
CA LYS A 222 -4.67 5.44 -17.94
C LYS A 222 -3.50 4.52 -18.26
N SER A 223 -2.86 4.78 -19.40
CA SER A 223 -1.63 4.09 -19.81
C SER A 223 -0.44 4.36 -18.88
N THR A 224 -0.50 5.44 -18.11
CA THR A 224 0.44 5.74 -17.03
C THR A 224 -0.28 5.63 -15.67
N PRO A 225 0.34 4.97 -14.66
CA PRO A 225 -0.24 4.89 -13.33
C PRO A 225 -0.53 6.28 -12.78
N SER A 226 -1.80 6.57 -12.52
CA SER A 226 -2.24 7.84 -11.93
C SER A 226 -2.84 7.55 -10.56
N PHE A 227 -2.52 8.41 -9.60
CA PHE A 227 -2.93 8.24 -8.22
C PHE A 227 -3.84 9.40 -7.81
N SER A 228 -4.97 9.07 -7.20
CA SER A 228 -5.94 10.05 -6.71
C SER A 228 -6.28 9.83 -5.25
N ALA A 229 -6.93 10.82 -4.62
CA ALA A 229 -7.37 10.69 -3.24
C ALA A 229 -8.45 9.60 -3.10
N PRO A 230 -8.44 8.83 -2.01
CA PRO A 230 -9.45 7.81 -1.75
C PRO A 230 -10.82 8.44 -1.45
N SER A 231 -11.88 7.68 -1.75
CA SER A 231 -13.26 8.10 -1.48
C SER A 231 -13.70 7.54 -0.13
N THR A 232 -14.15 8.42 0.76
CA THR A 232 -14.65 8.07 2.09
C THR A 232 -16.18 7.96 2.15
N GLU A 233 -16.88 8.17 1.03
CA GLU A 233 -18.34 8.13 0.96
C GLU A 233 -18.90 6.71 1.15
N ASN A 234 -18.22 5.72 0.58
CA ASN A 234 -18.53 4.31 0.77
C ASN A 234 -17.39 3.66 1.58
N LEU A 235 -17.69 3.22 2.80
CA LEU A 235 -16.70 2.71 3.74
C LEU A 235 -16.07 1.38 3.27
N GLY A 236 -16.84 0.52 2.60
CA GLY A 236 -16.31 -0.73 2.05
C GLY A 236 -15.34 -0.47 0.89
N LYS A 237 -15.66 0.48 0.01
CA LYS A 237 -14.77 0.99 -1.03
C LYS A 237 -13.52 1.66 -0.43
N TYR A 238 -13.67 2.42 0.64
CA TYR A 238 -12.53 3.05 1.30
C TYR A 238 -11.54 2.00 1.82
N ALA A 239 -12.04 0.97 2.52
CA ALA A 239 -11.21 -0.13 3.00
C ALA A 239 -10.55 -0.92 1.85
N SER A 240 -11.25 -1.17 0.76
CA SER A 240 -10.66 -1.84 -0.40
C SER A 240 -9.56 -1.01 -1.06
N GLN A 241 -9.72 0.31 -1.13
CA GLN A 241 -8.68 1.22 -1.61
C GLN A 241 -7.41 1.18 -0.74
N ILE A 242 -7.56 1.14 0.59
CA ILE A 242 -6.43 0.94 1.52
C ILE A 242 -5.74 -0.40 1.23
N TYR A 243 -6.53 -1.47 1.09
CA TYR A 243 -6.02 -2.81 0.81
C TYR A 243 -5.23 -2.87 -0.50
N PHE A 244 -5.79 -2.34 -1.60
CA PHE A 244 -5.11 -2.32 -2.91
C PHE A 244 -3.87 -1.43 -2.92
N TYR A 245 -3.90 -0.31 -2.21
CA TYR A 245 -2.72 0.53 -2.07
C TYR A 245 -1.59 -0.22 -1.36
N GLY A 246 -1.90 -0.92 -0.26
CA GLY A 246 -0.92 -1.69 0.50
C GLY A 246 -0.38 -2.94 -0.21
N THR A 247 -1.17 -3.57 -1.06
CA THR A 247 -0.75 -4.78 -1.81
C THR A 247 -0.04 -4.46 -3.12
N LEU A 248 -0.37 -3.34 -3.77
CA LEU A 248 0.11 -3.01 -5.11
C LEU A 248 0.47 -1.52 -5.27
N GLY A 249 -0.46 -0.63 -4.93
CA GLY A 249 -0.37 0.80 -5.27
C GLY A 249 0.90 1.49 -4.76
N LEU A 250 1.31 1.19 -3.52
CA LEU A 250 2.53 1.71 -2.90
C LEU A 250 3.78 1.38 -3.70
N PHE A 251 3.90 0.13 -4.17
CA PHE A 251 5.08 -0.34 -4.90
C PHE A 251 5.12 0.22 -6.32
N MET A 252 3.95 0.40 -6.96
CA MET A 252 3.85 1.06 -8.27
C MET A 252 4.20 2.55 -8.16
N GLU A 253 3.69 3.25 -7.15
CA GLU A 253 3.94 4.68 -6.95
C GLU A 253 5.42 4.98 -6.72
N THR A 254 6.08 4.15 -5.91
CA THR A 254 7.48 4.34 -5.50
C THR A 254 8.48 3.67 -6.46
N ASN A 255 8.00 3.08 -7.56
CA ASN A 255 8.81 2.28 -8.48
C ASN A 255 9.69 1.25 -7.73
N VAL A 256 9.11 0.61 -6.72
CA VAL A 256 9.73 -0.44 -5.89
C VAL A 256 10.99 0.07 -5.15
N ASN A 257 11.09 1.37 -4.88
CA ASN A 257 12.23 1.95 -4.17
C ASN A 257 12.07 1.89 -2.65
N LYS A 258 12.91 1.10 -1.98
CA LYS A 258 12.90 0.93 -0.51
C LYS A 258 12.94 2.26 0.25
N SER A 259 13.84 3.16 -0.12
CA SER A 259 14.04 4.42 0.61
C SER A 259 12.83 5.34 0.50
N GLN A 260 12.14 5.35 -0.65
CA GLN A 260 10.91 6.11 -0.84
C GLN A 260 9.74 5.49 -0.07
N ILE A 261 9.61 4.16 -0.07
CA ILE A 261 8.59 3.47 0.72
C ILE A 261 8.77 3.80 2.22
N GLN A 262 10.00 3.74 2.71
CA GLN A 262 10.31 4.02 4.11
C GLN A 262 10.14 5.50 4.47
N SER A 263 10.44 6.43 3.55
CA SER A 263 10.21 7.86 3.79
C SER A 263 8.73 8.24 3.89
N LEU A 264 7.84 7.43 3.32
CA LEU A 264 6.39 7.52 3.50
C LEU A 264 5.91 6.96 4.86
N GLY A 265 6.82 6.45 5.69
CA GLY A 265 6.51 5.87 7.01
C GLY A 265 6.08 4.41 6.97
N CYS A 266 6.20 3.74 5.81
CA CYS A 266 5.93 2.32 5.70
C CYS A 266 7.06 1.46 6.27
N SER A 267 6.70 0.35 6.90
CA SER A 267 7.64 -0.60 7.48
C SER A 267 7.13 -2.04 7.41
N GLY A 268 8.04 -3.01 7.56
CA GLY A 268 7.71 -4.42 7.64
C GLY A 268 8.51 -5.28 6.65
N PRO A 269 8.73 -6.57 6.97
CA PRO A 269 9.58 -7.46 6.18
C PRO A 269 9.03 -7.74 4.77
N TYR A 270 7.72 -7.57 4.56
CA TYR A 270 7.10 -7.79 3.25
C TYR A 270 7.65 -6.86 2.17
N ILE A 271 8.09 -5.65 2.55
CA ILE A 271 8.69 -4.69 1.62
C ILE A 271 9.93 -5.30 0.95
N ASP A 272 10.82 -5.90 1.74
CA ASP A 272 12.06 -6.47 1.23
C ASP A 272 11.80 -7.67 0.32
N THR A 273 10.81 -8.50 0.67
CA THR A 273 10.37 -9.63 -0.15
C THR A 273 9.81 -9.19 -1.51
N VAL A 274 8.98 -8.14 -1.56
CA VAL A 274 8.46 -7.61 -2.83
C VAL A 274 9.60 -7.06 -3.69
N ILE A 275 10.54 -6.32 -3.10
CA ILE A 275 11.70 -5.77 -3.81
C ILE A 275 12.60 -6.88 -4.34
N ALA A 276 12.90 -7.89 -3.52
CA ALA A 276 13.70 -9.04 -3.94
C ALA A 276 13.02 -9.79 -5.10
N SER A 277 11.71 -10.00 -5.02
CA SER A 277 10.92 -10.63 -6.07
C SER A 277 10.85 -9.80 -7.36
N TYR A 278 10.86 -8.48 -7.26
CA TYR A 278 10.88 -7.58 -8.42
C TYR A 278 12.23 -7.62 -9.14
N ASN A 279 13.33 -7.61 -8.38
CA ASN A 279 14.69 -7.64 -8.92
C ASN A 279 15.09 -8.99 -9.52
N ASN A 280 14.37 -10.06 -9.18
CA ASN A 280 14.62 -11.41 -9.72
C ASN A 280 13.87 -11.69 -11.05
N ARG A 281 13.37 -10.65 -11.71
CA ARG A 281 12.72 -10.71 -13.03
C ARG A 281 13.68 -10.30 -14.13
#